data_AF-A0A953RZE3-F1
#
_entry.id   AF-A0A953RZE3-F1
#
_cell.length_a   1.000
_cell.length_b   1.000
_cell.length_c   1.000
_cell.angle_alpha   90.00
_cell.angle_beta   90.00
_cell.angle_gamma   90.00
#
_symmetry.space_group_name_H-M   'P 1'
#
loop_
_entity.id
_entity.type
_entity.pdbx_description
1 polymer ?
#
loop_
_entity_poly.entity_id
_entity_poly.type
_entity_poly.pdbx_seq_one_letter_code
_entity_poly.pdbx_strand_id
1 'polypeptide(L)'
;MSVQPGKAADGKAKVVDPANVAANLRDLTVHLHRGNAAEAKIIAAQAAEQLQEIIQSGVEPEGILMGKAQQTMFAIEEVRIMLSQDDVNGALAAARDAAKEWRVK
;
A
#
# COMPACT_ATOMS: atom_id res chain seq x y z
N MET A 1 31.72 -20.48 -31.52
CA MET A 1 30.36 -21.06 -31.57
C MET A 1 29.64 -20.63 -30.31
N SER A 2 28.56 -19.88 -30.49
CA SER A 2 27.76 -19.22 -29.46
C SER A 2 26.78 -20.19 -28.79
N VAL A 3 26.51 -19.98 -27.50
CA VAL A 3 25.22 -20.34 -26.89
C VAL A 3 24.69 -19.16 -26.08
N GLN A 4 23.70 -18.53 -26.72
CA GLN A 4 22.62 -17.61 -26.33
C GLN A 4 22.48 -17.15 -24.86
N PRO A 5 22.21 -15.85 -24.63
CA PRO A 5 21.76 -15.34 -23.33
C PRO A 5 20.33 -15.81 -23.03
N GLY A 6 20.11 -16.29 -21.80
CA GLY A 6 18.82 -16.69 -21.29
C GLY A 6 17.80 -15.56 -21.40
N LYS A 7 16.63 -15.90 -21.95
CA LYS A 7 15.44 -15.06 -22.10
C LYS A 7 15.19 -14.20 -20.86
N ALA A 8 15.10 -12.89 -21.07
CA ALA A 8 14.39 -12.01 -20.17
C ALA A 8 12.96 -12.54 -20.00
N ALA A 9 12.55 -12.79 -18.77
CA ALA A 9 11.15 -12.99 -18.46
C ALA A 9 10.46 -11.65 -18.70
N ASP A 10 9.68 -11.54 -19.79
CA ASP A 10 8.66 -10.52 -20.01
C ASP A 10 7.57 -10.63 -18.94
N GLY A 11 7.93 -10.38 -17.68
CA GLY A 11 6.98 -10.04 -16.64
C GLY A 11 6.52 -8.63 -16.93
N LYS A 12 5.41 -8.47 -17.66
CA LYS A 12 4.72 -7.18 -17.78
C LYS A 12 4.56 -6.64 -16.35
N ALA A 13 5.36 -5.64 -15.99
CA ALA A 13 5.25 -4.96 -14.71
C ALA A 13 3.78 -4.53 -14.59
N LYS A 14 3.06 -5.12 -13.63
CA LYS A 14 1.69 -4.73 -13.34
C LYS A 14 1.79 -3.30 -12.86
N VAL A 15 1.44 -2.35 -13.73
CA VAL A 15 1.45 -0.93 -13.37
C VAL A 15 0.38 -0.77 -12.29
N VAL A 16 0.82 -0.59 -11.05
CA VAL A 16 -0.10 -0.30 -9.94
C VAL A 16 -0.59 1.12 -10.12
N ASP A 17 -1.90 1.24 -10.31
CA ASP A 17 -2.57 2.53 -10.35
C ASP A 17 -2.61 3.14 -8.94
N PRO A 18 -2.03 4.33 -8.70
CA PRO A 18 -2.17 5.08 -7.45
C PRO A 18 -3.62 5.24 -6.97
N ALA A 19 -4.60 5.24 -7.89
CA ALA A 19 -6.02 5.28 -7.55
C ALA A 19 -6.49 4.04 -6.76
N ASN A 20 -5.90 2.87 -7.03
CA ASN A 20 -6.22 1.64 -6.29
C ASN A 20 -5.71 1.70 -4.84
N VAL A 21 -4.53 2.28 -4.63
CA VAL A 21 -4.02 2.53 -3.28
C VAL A 21 -4.96 3.48 -2.53
N ALA A 22 -5.36 4.58 -3.17
CA ALA A 22 -6.30 5.54 -2.58
C ALA A 22 -7.66 4.90 -2.22
N ALA A 23 -8.18 4.03 -3.08
CA ALA A 23 -9.41 3.28 -2.82
C ALA A 23 -9.27 2.35 -1.62
N ASN A 24 -8.20 1.55 -1.56
CA ASN A 24 -7.92 0.65 -0.45
C ASN A 24 -7.75 1.39 0.89
N LEU A 25 -7.06 2.54 0.91
CA LEU A 25 -6.93 3.37 2.12
C LEU A 25 -8.28 3.92 2.61
N ARG A 26 -9.17 4.27 1.68
CA ARG A 26 -10.53 4.70 2.00
C ARG A 26 -11.34 3.54 2.58
N ASP A 27 -11.29 2.37 1.97
CA ASP A 27 -12.02 1.19 2.42
C ASP A 27 -11.51 0.72 3.78
N LEU A 28 -10.19 0.72 3.98
CA LEU A 28 -9.55 0.47 5.27
C LEU A 28 -10.10 1.40 6.35
N THR A 29 -10.16 2.71 6.08
CA THR A 29 -10.74 3.69 7.01
C THR A 29 -12.20 3.39 7.34
N VAL A 30 -13.01 2.97 6.35
CA VAL A 30 -14.42 2.62 6.56
C VAL A 30 -14.56 1.38 7.44
N HIS A 31 -13.77 0.33 7.18
CA HIS A 31 -13.85 -0.91 7.94
C HIS A 31 -13.35 -0.75 9.38
N LEU A 32 -12.27 0.01 9.59
CA LEU A 32 -11.80 0.40 10.92
C LEU A 32 -12.87 1.20 11.68
N HIS A 33 -13.51 2.18 11.02
CA HIS A 33 -14.57 2.98 11.64
C HIS A 33 -15.78 2.15 12.06
N ARG A 34 -16.07 1.06 11.33
CA ARG A 34 -17.16 0.11 11.65
C ARG A 34 -16.77 -0.95 12.68
N GLY A 35 -15.53 -0.94 13.18
CA GLY A 35 -15.03 -1.99 14.08
C GLY A 35 -14.77 -3.34 13.40
N ASN A 36 -14.76 -3.38 12.06
CA ASN A 36 -14.49 -4.62 11.32
C ASN A 36 -12.98 -4.84 11.18
N ALA A 37 -12.35 -5.25 12.29
CA ALA A 37 -10.91 -5.47 12.37
C ALA A 37 -10.41 -6.60 11.44
N ALA A 38 -11.24 -7.62 11.19
CA ALA A 38 -10.88 -8.74 10.32
C ALA A 38 -10.71 -8.28 8.86
N GLU A 39 -11.70 -7.54 8.34
CA GLU A 39 -11.61 -7.01 6.98
C GLU A 39 -10.54 -5.92 6.87
N ALA A 40 -10.38 -5.09 7.90
CA ALA A 40 -9.32 -4.09 7.95
C ALA A 40 -7.92 -4.72 7.83
N LYS A 41 -7.68 -5.90 8.43
CA LYS A 41 -6.42 -6.64 8.30
C LYS A 41 -6.18 -7.09 6.85
N ILE A 42 -7.22 -7.57 6.15
CA ILE A 42 -7.13 -7.99 4.75
C ILE A 42 -6.79 -6.79 3.86
N ILE A 43 -7.52 -5.69 4.01
CA ILE A 43 -7.31 -4.48 3.20
C ILE A 43 -5.92 -3.87 3.47
N ALA A 44 -5.46 -3.86 4.73
CA ALA A 44 -4.12 -3.40 5.07
C ALA A 44 -3.02 -4.25 4.42
N ALA A 45 -3.19 -5.58 4.33
CA ALA A 45 -2.27 -6.45 3.61
C ALA A 45 -2.25 -6.14 2.10
N GLN A 46 -3.42 -5.97 1.47
CA GLN A 46 -3.53 -5.62 0.06
C GLN A 46 -2.92 -4.25 -0.26
N ALA A 47 -3.14 -3.26 0.60
CA ALA A 47 -2.52 -1.94 0.47
C ALA A 47 -0.99 -2.03 0.57
N ALA A 48 -0.46 -2.82 1.50
CA ALA A 48 0.98 -3.06 1.62
C ALA A 48 1.56 -3.71 0.35
N GLU A 49 0.91 -4.75 -0.19
CA GLU A 49 1.36 -5.39 -1.43
C GLU A 49 1.42 -4.40 -2.61
N GLN A 50 0.40 -3.56 -2.78
CA GLN A 50 0.37 -2.53 -3.83
C GLN A 50 1.47 -1.47 -3.64
N LEU A 51 1.69 -1.02 -2.40
CA LEU A 51 2.75 -0.06 -2.09
C LEU A 51 4.12 -0.67 -2.37
N GLN A 52 4.32 -1.95 -2.06
CA GLN A 52 5.56 -2.66 -2.34
C GLN A 52 5.81 -2.78 -3.85
N GLU A 53 4.76 -3.07 -4.63
CA GLU A 53 4.80 -3.09 -6.10
C GLU A 53 5.19 -1.71 -6.65
N ILE A 54 4.63 -0.60 -6.13
CA ILE A 54 5.02 0.77 -6.53
C ILE A 54 6.51 1.01 -6.25
N ILE A 55 6.97 0.68 -5.04
CA ILE A 55 8.37 0.87 -4.62
C ILE A 55 9.34 0.05 -5.49
N GLN A 56 8.94 -1.15 -5.93
CA GLN A 56 9.77 -2.04 -6.76
C GLN A 56 9.65 -1.80 -8.26
N SER A 57 8.63 -1.06 -8.72
CA SER A 57 8.34 -0.84 -10.14
C SER A 57 9.39 -0.03 -10.90
N GLY A 58 10.41 0.50 -10.21
CA GLY A 58 11.49 1.27 -10.84
C GLY A 58 11.07 2.68 -11.24
N VAL A 59 9.98 3.22 -10.66
CA VAL A 59 9.73 4.67 -10.65
C VAL A 59 10.99 5.36 -10.10
N GLU A 60 11.37 6.51 -10.66
CA GLU A 60 12.61 7.18 -10.27
C GLU A 60 12.76 7.24 -8.73
N PRO A 61 13.94 6.91 -8.17
CA PRO A 61 14.16 6.85 -6.72
C PRO A 61 13.79 8.13 -5.97
N GLU A 62 13.84 9.27 -6.66
CA GLU A 62 13.53 10.61 -6.14
C GLU A 62 12.10 11.08 -6.52
N GLY A 63 11.32 10.21 -7.16
CA GLY A 63 9.96 10.49 -7.59
C GLY A 63 9.04 10.68 -6.38
N ILE A 64 8.21 11.74 -6.43
CA ILE A 64 7.19 12.06 -5.41
C ILE A 64 6.33 10.83 -5.06
N LEU A 65 6.01 10.00 -6.06
CA LEU A 65 5.21 8.80 -5.88
C LEU A 65 5.92 7.73 -5.03
N MET A 66 7.23 7.53 -5.22
CA MET A 66 8.00 6.54 -4.46
C MET A 66 8.14 6.95 -3.00
N GLY A 67 8.50 8.22 -2.73
CA GLY A 67 8.59 8.73 -1.36
C GLY A 67 7.24 8.66 -0.64
N LYS A 68 6.15 9.01 -1.33
CA LYS A 68 4.80 8.87 -0.82
C LYS A 68 4.43 7.40 -0.53
N ALA A 69 4.78 6.47 -1.41
CA ALA A 69 4.52 5.06 -1.21
C ALA A 69 5.27 4.49 0.01
N GLN A 70 6.54 4.86 0.20
CA GLN A 70 7.33 4.47 1.36
C GLN A 70 6.74 5.00 2.67
N GLN A 71 6.36 6.28 2.72
CA GLN A 71 5.71 6.87 3.90
C GLN A 71 4.38 6.17 4.22
N THR A 72 3.62 5.83 3.19
CA THR A 72 2.32 5.15 3.35
C THR A 72 2.50 3.72 3.83
N MET A 73 3.57 3.03 3.40
CA MET A 73 3.90 1.69 3.89
C MET A 73 4.10 1.69 5.40
N PHE A 74 4.84 2.68 5.92
CA PHE A 74 5.05 2.82 7.36
C PHE A 74 3.71 2.99 8.12
N ALA A 75 2.82 3.85 7.62
CA ALA A 75 1.50 4.02 8.24
C ALA A 75 0.65 2.74 8.18
N ILE A 76 0.75 1.95 7.11
CA ILE A 76 0.07 0.65 7.00
C ILE A 76 0.64 -0.39 7.96
N GLU A 77 1.96 -0.41 8.16
CA GLU A 77 2.59 -1.26 9.18
C GLU A 77 2.13 -0.89 10.59
N GLU A 78 2.05 0.41 10.88
CA GLU A 78 1.50 0.90 12.16
C GLU A 78 0.05 0.46 12.36
N VAL A 79 -0.82 0.60 11.35
CA VAL A 79 -2.20 0.08 11.37
C VAL A 79 -2.23 -1.41 11.70
N ARG A 80 -1.35 -2.22 11.08
CA ARG A 80 -1.28 -3.67 11.31
C ARG A 80 -0.84 -4.00 12.74
N ILE A 81 0.13 -3.24 13.29
CA ILE A 81 0.57 -3.38 14.67
C ILE A 81 -0.58 -3.06 15.63
N MET A 82 -1.27 -1.94 15.43
CA MET A 82 -2.42 -1.54 16.27
C MET A 82 -3.56 -2.56 16.20
N LEU A 83 -3.87 -3.07 15.00
CA LEU A 83 -4.85 -4.16 14.82
C LEU A 83 -4.43 -5.50 15.45
N SER A 84 -3.13 -5.72 15.72
CA SER A 84 -2.65 -6.89 16.46
C SER A 84 -2.76 -6.72 17.99
N GLN A 85 -2.89 -5.47 18.44
CA GLN A 85 -3.08 -5.08 19.84
C GLN A 85 -4.56 -4.78 20.16
N ASP A 86 -5.47 -5.10 19.23
CA ASP A 86 -6.89 -4.75 19.28
C ASP A 86 -7.18 -3.24 19.40
N ASP A 87 -6.21 -2.38 19.09
CA ASP A 87 -6.36 -0.94 19.06
C ASP A 87 -6.93 -0.46 17.72
N VAL A 88 -8.25 -0.62 17.58
CA VAL A 88 -8.98 -0.19 16.37
C VAL A 88 -8.99 1.34 16.22
N ASN A 89 -8.95 2.09 17.32
CA ASN A 89 -9.02 3.55 17.29
C ASN A 89 -7.69 4.17 16.85
N GLY A 90 -6.57 3.68 17.37
CA GLY A 90 -5.24 4.04 16.88
C GLY A 90 -5.09 3.68 15.41
N ALA A 91 -5.49 2.46 15.03
CA ALA A 91 -5.45 2.02 13.64
C ALA A 91 -6.27 2.95 12.73
N LEU A 92 -7.45 3.38 13.16
CA LEU A 92 -8.29 4.31 12.41
C LEU A 92 -7.63 5.68 12.22
N ALA A 93 -6.90 6.19 13.22
CA ALA A 93 -6.18 7.46 13.13
C ALA A 93 -5.06 7.37 12.07
N ALA A 94 -4.21 6.35 12.16
CA ALA A 94 -3.12 6.11 11.21
C ALA A 94 -3.64 5.92 9.78
N ALA A 95 -4.69 5.11 9.59
CA ALA A 95 -5.31 4.90 8.28
C ALA A 95 -5.89 6.18 7.67
N ARG A 96 -6.47 7.07 8.48
CA ARG A 96 -7.00 8.36 8.01
C ARG A 96 -5.91 9.29 7.53
N ASP A 97 -4.80 9.35 8.26
CA ASP A 97 -3.68 10.20 7.88
C ASP A 97 -3.04 9.71 6.59
N ALA A 98 -2.83 8.39 6.46
CA ALA A 98 -2.44 7.79 5.19
C ALA A 98 -3.43 8.12 4.06
N ALA A 99 -4.74 7.97 4.28
CA ALA A 99 -5.75 8.24 3.25
C ALA A 99 -5.78 9.71 2.80
N LYS A 100 -5.49 10.68 3.68
CA LYS A 100 -5.46 12.12 3.34
C LYS A 100 -4.38 12.41 2.31
N GLU A 101 -3.20 11.84 2.48
CA GLU A 101 -2.08 12.05 1.56
C GLU A 101 -2.42 11.59 0.14
N TRP A 102 -3.25 10.55 -0.01
CA TRP A 102 -3.65 9.98 -1.31
C TRP A 102 -4.89 10.60 -1.94
N ARG A 103 -5.51 11.61 -1.30
CA ARG A 103 -6.61 12.34 -1.92
C ARG A 103 -6.10 13.16 -3.11
N VAL A 104 -6.56 12.81 -4.30
CA VAL A 104 -6.43 13.65 -5.48
C VAL A 104 -7.39 14.84 -5.30
N LYS A 105 -6.89 16.07 -5.47
CA LYS A 105 -7.72 17.28 -5.50
C LYS A 105 -8.46 17.39 -6.83
#